data_AF-A0A849EM84-F1
#
_entry.id   AF-A0A849EM84-F1
#
_cell.length_a   1.000
_cell.length_b   1.000
_cell.length_c   1.000
_cell.angle_alpha   90.00
_cell.angle_beta   90.00
_cell.angle_gamma   90.00
#
_symmetry.space_group_name_H-M   'P 1'
#
loop_
_entity.id
_entity.type
_entity.pdbx_description
1 polymer ?
#
loop_
_entity_poly.entity_id
_entity_poly.type
_entity_poly.pdbx_seq_one_letter_code
_entity_poly.pdbx_strand_id
1 'polypeptide(L)'
;MNADYLKGRGAQQNSKNQFEVLHSEWRDDFLEFCLKEGELADSNKTAYLPVFPKTIINKVTSPDVGMSYSMNPYQGCEHGCIYCYARNTHEFWGYSAGLDFERKILIKENAPQLLEEKLKSKQWKAETIVLSGNTDCYQPAENKYRITRACLEVFLKYRHPVGIITK
;
A
#
# COMPACT_ATOMS: atom_id res chain seq x y z
N MET A 1 31.87 -1.22 12.20
CA MET A 1 30.59 -1.62 12.81
C MET A 1 29.50 -1.24 11.81
N ASN A 2 28.61 -2.18 11.52
CA ASN A 2 27.85 -2.29 10.26
C ASN A 2 27.10 -1.03 9.85
N ALA A 3 27.16 -0.74 8.55
CA ALA A 3 26.48 0.34 7.85
C ALA A 3 25.03 0.54 8.31
N ASP A 4 24.63 1.81 8.33
CA ASP A 4 23.32 2.39 8.67
C ASP A 4 22.11 1.49 8.33
N TYR A 5 21.74 0.61 9.26
CA TYR A 5 20.55 -0.22 9.13
C TYR A 5 19.30 0.55 9.58
N LEU A 6 18.37 0.78 8.67
CA LEU A 6 17.10 1.43 8.93
C LEU A 6 16.15 0.46 9.64
N LYS A 7 16.03 0.61 10.96
CA LYS A 7 15.13 -0.23 11.78
C LYS A 7 13.67 -0.11 11.29
N GLY A 8 12.98 -1.25 11.19
CA GLY A 8 11.58 -1.32 10.79
C GLY A 8 11.36 -1.17 9.28
N ARG A 9 12.44 -1.24 8.49
CA ARG A 9 12.42 -1.14 7.03
C ARG A 9 12.97 -2.42 6.42
N GLY A 10 12.38 -2.91 5.35
CA GLY A 10 12.90 -4.10 4.67
C GLY A 10 13.82 -3.77 3.53
N ALA A 11 13.46 -2.78 2.72
CA ALA A 11 14.21 -2.42 1.50
C ALA A 11 15.60 -1.86 1.80
N GLN A 12 15.77 -1.18 2.94
CA GLN A 12 16.99 -0.49 3.39
C GLN A 12 17.49 0.64 2.45
N GLN A 13 17.07 0.67 1.19
CA GLN A 13 17.45 1.63 0.17
C GLN A 13 16.24 2.07 -0.64
N ASN A 14 16.28 3.30 -1.17
CA ASN A 14 15.28 3.79 -2.10
C ASN A 14 15.81 3.66 -3.52
N SER A 15 15.38 2.62 -4.25
CA SER A 15 15.79 2.41 -5.64
C SER A 15 15.20 3.49 -6.55
N LYS A 16 15.87 3.75 -7.68
CA LYS A 16 15.27 4.56 -8.75
C LYS A 16 13.95 3.92 -9.23
N ASN A 17 12.97 4.76 -9.56
CA ASN A 17 11.77 4.35 -10.29
C ASN A 17 12.11 4.08 -11.77
N GLN A 18 11.78 2.89 -12.27
CA GLN A 18 12.11 2.45 -13.63
C GLN A 18 11.41 3.25 -14.75
N PHE A 19 10.26 3.86 -14.47
CA PHE A 19 9.47 4.61 -15.45
C PHE A 19 9.83 6.10 -15.50
N GLU A 20 10.57 6.59 -14.50
CA GLU A 20 10.99 7.99 -14.43
C GLU A 20 12.31 8.24 -15.19
N VAL A 21 12.30 9.28 -16.03
CA VAL A 21 13.50 9.72 -16.76
C VAL A 21 14.51 10.32 -15.79
N LEU A 22 14.03 11.19 -14.89
CA LEU A 22 14.83 11.88 -13.89
C LEU A 22 14.79 11.11 -12.57
N HIS A 23 15.89 11.16 -11.82
CA HIS A 23 15.93 10.69 -10.45
C HIS A 23 16.70 11.69 -9.60
N SER A 24 16.38 11.72 -8.31
CA SER A 24 17.09 12.51 -7.31
C SER A 24 17.93 11.59 -6.44
N GLU A 25 19.08 12.09 -6.01
CA GLU A 25 19.94 11.47 -5.02
C GLU A 25 20.37 12.50 -4.00
N TRP A 26 20.60 12.04 -2.77
CA TRP A 26 21.24 12.87 -1.76
C TRP A 26 22.74 12.86 -2.02
N ARG A 27 23.31 14.05 -2.18
CA ARG A 27 24.75 14.23 -2.35
C ARG A 27 25.40 14.53 -1.00
N ASP A 28 26.68 14.16 -0.87
CA ASP A 28 27.43 14.33 0.37
C ASP A 28 27.45 15.77 0.88
N ASP A 29 27.50 16.76 -0.03
CA ASP A 29 27.46 18.19 0.31
C ASP A 29 26.15 18.61 0.99
N PHE A 30 25.02 18.04 0.56
CA PHE A 30 23.74 18.24 1.22
C PHE A 30 23.68 17.54 2.59
N LEU A 31 24.18 16.31 2.68
CA LEU A 31 24.20 15.56 3.94
C LEU A 31 25.08 16.26 4.99
N GLU A 32 26.23 16.80 4.59
CA GLU A 32 27.08 17.63 5.44
C GLU A 32 26.37 18.92 5.90
N PHE A 33 25.60 19.56 5.01
CA PHE A 33 24.82 20.74 5.37
C PHE A 33 23.79 20.41 6.46
N CYS A 34 23.00 19.34 6.28
CA CYS A 34 22.04 18.90 7.31
C CYS A 34 22.73 18.61 8.64
N LEU A 35 23.87 17.92 8.62
CA LEU A 35 24.64 17.64 9.83
C LEU A 35 25.06 18.93 10.56
N LYS A 36 25.54 19.95 9.83
CA LYS A 36 25.98 21.24 10.41
C LYS A 36 24.82 22.02 11.03
N GLU A 37 23.65 21.97 10.41
CA GLU A 37 22.43 22.62 10.91
C GLU A 37 21.72 21.79 12.00
N GLY A 38 22.20 20.58 12.32
CA GLY A 38 21.56 19.69 13.28
C GLY A 38 20.24 19.09 12.75
N GLU A 39 20.05 19.06 11.43
CA GLU A 39 18.88 18.52 10.75
C GLU A 39 19.11 17.06 10.31
N LEU A 40 18.02 16.31 10.20
CA LEU A 40 18.03 14.97 9.61
C LEU A 40 17.60 15.07 8.14
N ALA A 41 18.48 14.64 7.22
CA ALA A 41 18.16 14.56 5.79
C ALA A 41 16.96 13.63 5.50
N ASP A 42 16.78 12.58 6.31
CA ASP A 42 15.64 11.68 6.23
C ASP A 42 15.13 11.30 7.63
N SER A 43 13.86 11.59 7.89
CA SER A 43 13.20 11.25 9.16
C SER A 43 12.78 9.77 9.28
N ASN A 44 12.90 8.97 8.21
CA ASN A 44 12.43 7.58 8.10
C ASN A 44 10.93 7.39 8.49
N LYS A 45 10.14 8.47 8.49
CA LYS A 45 8.71 8.41 8.83
C LYS A 45 7.88 7.86 7.67
N THR A 46 6.81 7.16 8.01
CA THR A 46 5.74 6.80 7.09
C THR A 46 4.82 8.00 6.88
N ALA A 47 4.50 8.29 5.62
CA ALA A 47 3.50 9.26 5.20
C ALA A 47 2.27 8.51 4.65
N TYR A 48 1.09 8.98 5.03
CA TYR A 48 -0.19 8.46 4.55
C TYR A 48 -0.79 9.46 3.58
N LEU A 49 -1.08 9.02 2.35
CA LEU A 49 -1.48 9.87 1.23
C LEU A 49 -2.91 9.51 0.80
N PRO A 50 -3.90 10.39 1.02
CA PRO A 50 -5.26 10.15 0.54
C PRO A 50 -5.32 10.02 -0.97
N VAL A 51 -5.99 8.98 -1.46
CA VAL A 51 -6.29 8.78 -2.88
C VAL A 51 -7.78 8.48 -3.07
N PHE A 52 -8.30 8.86 -4.24
CA PHE A 52 -9.73 8.86 -4.51
C PHE A 52 -10.04 7.99 -5.74
N PRO A 53 -9.97 6.66 -5.62
CA PRO A 53 -10.31 5.78 -6.73
C PRO A 53 -11.80 5.87 -7.08
N LYS A 54 -12.13 5.53 -8.33
CA LYS A 54 -13.52 5.41 -8.81
C LYS A 54 -14.14 4.03 -8.57
N THR A 55 -13.30 3.01 -8.38
CA THR A 55 -13.69 1.63 -8.12
C THR A 55 -12.70 0.99 -7.13
N ILE A 56 -13.14 -0.03 -6.39
CA ILE A 56 -12.32 -0.67 -5.35
C ILE A 56 -12.11 -2.18 -5.54
N ILE A 57 -13.01 -2.83 -6.28
CA ILE A 57 -12.98 -4.28 -6.55
C ILE A 57 -12.34 -4.51 -7.93
N ASN A 58 -11.36 -5.40 -7.98
CA ASN A 58 -10.66 -5.79 -9.20
C ASN A 58 -10.94 -7.26 -9.50
N LYS A 59 -11.21 -7.57 -10.78
CA LYS A 59 -11.31 -8.96 -11.23
C LYS A 59 -9.89 -9.53 -11.35
N VAL A 60 -9.68 -10.71 -10.80
CA VAL A 60 -8.43 -11.46 -10.96
C VAL A 60 -8.60 -12.42 -12.14
N THR A 61 -7.67 -12.34 -13.09
CA THR A 61 -7.71 -13.15 -14.33
C THR A 61 -6.54 -14.10 -14.45
N SER A 62 -5.64 -14.14 -13.45
CA SER A 62 -4.52 -15.08 -13.44
C SER A 62 -5.06 -16.50 -13.21
N PRO A 63 -4.65 -17.48 -14.03
CA PRO A 63 -5.03 -18.88 -13.82
C PRO A 63 -4.35 -19.50 -12.59
N ASP A 64 -3.29 -18.88 -12.09
CA ASP A 64 -2.46 -19.41 -10.99
C ASP A 64 -3.03 -19.08 -9.60
N VAL A 65 -4.03 -18.20 -9.54
CA VAL A 65 -4.59 -17.70 -8.28
C VAL A 65 -6.07 -18.00 -8.21
N GLY A 66 -6.49 -18.81 -7.23
CA GLY A 66 -7.88 -19.27 -7.07
C GLY A 66 -8.89 -18.23 -6.58
N MET A 67 -8.55 -16.93 -6.55
CA MET A 67 -9.47 -15.86 -6.15
C MET A 67 -10.13 -15.22 -7.38
N SER A 68 -11.44 -15.02 -7.35
CA SER A 68 -12.15 -14.33 -8.45
C SER A 68 -11.94 -12.81 -8.44
N TYR A 69 -11.98 -12.22 -7.25
CA TYR A 69 -11.93 -10.77 -7.04
C TYR A 69 -10.97 -10.43 -5.91
N SER A 70 -10.23 -9.34 -6.11
CA SER A 70 -9.34 -8.77 -5.11
C SER A 70 -9.72 -7.33 -4.78
N MET A 71 -9.42 -6.92 -3.56
CA MET A 71 -9.67 -5.58 -3.06
C MET A 71 -8.55 -5.18 -2.09
N ASN A 72 -8.03 -3.97 -2.22
CA ASN A 72 -6.95 -3.48 -1.35
C ASN A 72 -7.31 -2.06 -0.87
N PRO A 73 -7.64 -1.88 0.43
CA PRO A 73 -7.94 -0.57 1.04
C PRO A 73 -6.74 0.39 1.05
N TYR A 74 -5.53 -0.17 1.05
CA TYR A 74 -4.27 0.56 1.08
C TYR A 74 -3.40 0.20 -0.13
N GLN A 75 -2.50 1.08 -0.56
CA GLN A 75 -1.38 0.72 -1.44
C GLN A 75 -0.06 1.09 -0.78
N GLY A 76 0.96 0.26 -0.98
CA GLY A 76 2.11 0.20 -0.08
C GLY A 76 1.79 -0.65 1.15
N CYS A 77 2.84 -1.12 1.81
CA CYS A 77 2.72 -1.97 2.99
C CYS A 77 3.84 -1.71 4.01
N GLU A 78 3.46 -1.23 5.19
CA GLU A 78 4.40 -0.94 6.29
C GLU A 78 5.11 -2.19 6.84
N HIS A 79 4.62 -3.40 6.56
CA HIS A 79 5.34 -4.64 6.90
C HIS A 79 6.68 -4.75 6.18
N GLY A 80 6.85 -4.07 5.04
CA GLY A 80 8.14 -3.95 4.37
C GLY A 80 8.81 -5.27 4.01
N CYS A 81 8.09 -6.36 3.74
CA CYS A 81 8.74 -7.63 3.36
C CYS A 81 9.67 -7.42 2.15
N ILE A 82 10.96 -7.74 2.29
CA ILE A 82 11.95 -7.50 1.22
C ILE A 82 11.59 -8.24 -0.09
N TYR A 83 11.01 -9.43 0.05
CA TYR A 83 10.57 -10.29 -1.05
C TYR A 83 9.15 -10.00 -1.56
N CYS A 84 8.54 -8.87 -1.15
CA CYS A 84 7.17 -8.56 -1.53
C CYS A 84 7.06 -8.28 -3.04
N TYR A 85 6.33 -9.13 -3.75
CA TYR A 85 6.13 -9.01 -5.19
C TYR A 85 5.37 -7.71 -5.59
N ALA A 86 4.59 -7.15 -4.66
CA ALA A 86 3.80 -5.95 -4.88
C ALA A 86 4.61 -4.66 -4.96
N ARG A 87 5.90 -4.68 -4.60
CA ARG A 87 6.77 -3.49 -4.54
C ARG A 87 6.80 -2.71 -5.86
N ASN A 88 6.89 -3.40 -6.98
CA ASN A 88 6.94 -2.78 -8.30
C ASN A 88 5.66 -2.02 -8.66
N THR A 89 4.53 -2.30 -7.97
CA THR A 89 3.28 -1.56 -8.22
C THR A 89 3.36 -0.10 -7.78
N HIS A 90 4.28 0.24 -6.87
CA HIS A 90 4.49 1.62 -6.41
C HIS A 90 5.13 2.50 -7.47
N GLU A 91 5.88 1.91 -8.41
CA GLU A 91 6.54 2.65 -9.47
C GLU A 91 5.55 3.26 -10.48
N PHE A 92 4.38 2.64 -10.68
CA PHE A 92 3.31 3.23 -11.49
C PHE A 92 2.74 4.54 -10.91
N TRP A 93 3.04 4.84 -9.65
CA TRP A 93 2.64 6.08 -8.97
C TRP A 93 3.79 7.08 -8.82
N GLY A 94 4.92 6.86 -9.50
CA GLY A 94 6.10 7.71 -9.42
C GLY A 94 6.97 7.47 -8.17
N TYR A 95 6.66 6.46 -7.36
CA TYR A 95 7.42 6.13 -6.15
C TYR A 95 8.46 5.04 -6.40
N SER A 96 9.43 4.89 -5.50
CA SER A 96 10.35 3.76 -5.52
C SER A 96 9.68 2.43 -5.09
N ALA A 97 10.14 1.32 -5.66
CA ALA A 97 9.84 -0.04 -5.18
C ALA A 97 10.56 -0.38 -3.84
N GLY A 98 11.55 0.44 -3.46
CA GLY A 98 12.33 0.31 -2.23
C GLY A 98 11.62 0.85 -0.99
N LEU A 99 12.23 1.85 -0.34
CA LEU A 99 11.74 2.44 0.91
C LEU A 99 10.38 3.14 0.75
N ASP A 100 10.08 3.73 -0.42
CA ASP A 100 8.79 4.39 -0.61
C ASP A 100 7.60 3.41 -0.54
N PHE A 101 7.75 2.16 -0.95
CA PHE A 101 6.67 1.15 -0.83
C PHE A 101 6.18 0.95 0.62
N GLU A 102 7.08 1.05 1.59
CA GLU A 102 6.79 0.84 3.01
C GLU A 102 6.68 2.15 3.81
N ARG A 103 6.90 3.30 3.16
CA ARG A 103 6.84 4.64 3.77
C ARG A 103 5.81 5.58 3.13
N LYS A 104 5.35 5.34 1.92
CA LYS A 104 4.34 6.13 1.22
C LYS A 104 3.11 5.27 1.07
N ILE A 105 2.23 5.30 2.07
CA ILE A 105 1.04 4.46 2.09
C ILE A 105 -0.13 5.25 1.52
N LEU A 106 -0.65 4.82 0.37
CA LEU A 106 -1.82 5.44 -0.25
C LEU A 106 -3.06 4.88 0.42
N ILE A 107 -3.91 5.74 0.96
CA ILE A 107 -5.11 5.38 1.72
C ILE A 107 -6.36 5.65 0.86
N LYS A 108 -7.24 4.66 0.71
CA LYS A 108 -8.49 4.78 -0.04
C LYS A 108 -9.66 4.95 0.93
N GLU A 109 -9.81 6.13 1.52
CA GLU A 109 -10.82 6.38 2.57
C GLU A 109 -12.25 6.11 2.09
N ASN A 110 -12.53 6.32 0.79
CA ASN A 110 -13.83 6.04 0.18
C ASN A 110 -14.06 4.56 -0.17
N ALA A 111 -13.15 3.64 0.17
CA ALA A 111 -13.27 2.21 -0.13
C ALA A 111 -14.58 1.56 0.37
N PRO A 112 -15.08 1.83 1.60
CA PRO A 112 -16.33 1.25 2.08
C PRO A 112 -17.54 1.71 1.26
N GLN A 113 -17.58 2.99 0.88
CA GLN A 113 -18.64 3.55 0.03
C GLN A 113 -18.63 2.89 -1.35
N LEU A 114 -17.47 2.82 -2.01
CA LEU A 114 -17.34 2.18 -3.32
C LEU A 114 -17.70 0.69 -3.29
N LEU A 115 -17.35 0.01 -2.21
CA LEU A 115 -17.73 -1.38 -1.99
C LEU A 115 -19.26 -1.50 -1.92
N GLU A 116 -19.92 -0.72 -1.07
CA GLU A 116 -21.37 -0.75 -0.92
C GLU A 116 -22.10 -0.43 -2.23
N GLU A 117 -21.65 0.59 -2.97
CA GLU A 117 -22.17 0.93 -4.29
C GLU A 117 -22.05 -0.25 -5.27
N LYS A 118 -20.91 -0.94 -5.29
CA LYS A 118 -20.71 -2.12 -6.14
C LYS A 118 -21.62 -3.26 -5.75
N LEU A 119 -21.74 -3.59 -4.45
CA LEU A 119 -22.59 -4.67 -3.95
C LEU A 119 -24.08 -4.42 -4.21
N LYS A 120 -24.52 -3.16 -4.22
CA LYS A 120 -25.90 -2.77 -4.55
C LYS A 120 -26.20 -2.76 -6.05
N SER A 121 -25.18 -2.83 -6.91
CA SER A 121 -25.38 -2.75 -8.36
C SER A 121 -26.12 -3.99 -8.87
N LYS A 122 -27.11 -3.79 -9.76
CA LYS A 122 -27.91 -4.89 -10.35
C LYS A 122 -27.08 -5.91 -11.15
N GLN A 123 -25.89 -5.51 -11.58
CA GLN A 123 -24.98 -6.33 -12.36
C GLN A 123 -24.05 -7.18 -11.48
N TRP A 124 -23.96 -6.88 -10.18
CA TRP A 124 -23.10 -7.63 -9.28
C TRP A 124 -23.69 -9.00 -8.98
N LYS A 125 -22.87 -10.03 -9.16
CA LYS A 125 -23.15 -11.39 -8.71
C LYS A 125 -22.22 -11.68 -7.55
N ALA A 126 -22.78 -12.11 -6.43
CA ALA A 126 -22.02 -12.35 -5.21
C ALA A 126 -20.98 -13.46 -5.46
N GLU A 127 -19.72 -13.09 -5.32
CA GLU A 127 -18.55 -13.98 -5.36
C GLU A 127 -17.57 -13.52 -4.28
N THR A 128 -16.78 -14.43 -3.72
CA THR A 128 -15.82 -14.07 -2.67
C THR A 128 -14.86 -12.99 -3.15
N ILE A 129 -14.80 -11.89 -2.40
CA ILE A 129 -13.80 -10.84 -2.57
C ILE A 129 -12.69 -11.09 -1.56
N VAL A 130 -11.45 -11.17 -2.04
CA VAL A 130 -10.27 -11.36 -1.18
C VAL A 130 -9.61 -10.01 -0.92
N LEU A 131 -9.58 -9.62 0.35
CA LEU A 131 -8.76 -8.50 0.81
C LEU A 131 -7.30 -8.92 0.84
N SER A 132 -6.44 -7.96 0.54
CA SER A 132 -4.98 -8.13 0.62
C SER A 132 -4.38 -9.11 -0.37
N GLY A 133 -4.89 -9.06 -1.60
CA GLY A 133 -4.18 -9.66 -2.73
C GLY A 133 -2.78 -9.10 -2.85
N ASN A 134 -2.63 -7.76 -2.86
CA ASN A 134 -1.37 -7.06 -3.16
C ASN A 134 -0.73 -6.41 -1.92
N THR A 135 -1.53 -5.88 -1.00
CA THR A 135 -1.07 -5.12 0.18
C THR A 135 -1.88 -5.47 1.42
N ASP A 136 -1.26 -5.42 2.59
CA ASP A 136 -1.91 -5.86 3.83
C ASP A 136 -2.96 -4.85 4.32
N CYS A 137 -4.17 -5.35 4.59
CA CYS A 137 -5.33 -4.57 5.03
C CYS A 137 -5.32 -4.32 6.54
N TYR A 138 -4.51 -5.05 7.30
CA TYR A 138 -4.27 -4.88 8.74
C TYR A 138 -2.85 -4.40 9.05
N GLN A 139 -2.17 -3.78 8.07
CA GLN A 139 -0.92 -3.06 8.34
C GLN A 139 -1.13 -1.94 9.40
N PRO A 140 -0.08 -1.46 10.07
CA PRO A 140 -0.16 -0.45 11.13
C PRO A 140 -1.09 0.76 10.85
N ALA A 141 -1.19 1.22 9.60
CA ALA A 141 -2.13 2.24 9.13
C ALA A 141 -3.58 1.98 9.59
N GLU A 142 -4.02 0.73 9.60
CA GLU A 142 -5.39 0.34 9.95
C GLU A 142 -5.76 0.70 11.40
N ASN A 143 -4.79 0.77 12.32
CA ASN A 143 -5.05 1.21 13.69
C ASN A 143 -5.61 2.64 13.73
N LYS A 144 -5.14 3.49 12.81
CA LYS A 144 -5.58 4.88 12.68
C LYS A 144 -6.81 5.01 11.78
N TYR A 145 -6.78 4.42 10.59
CA TYR A 145 -7.76 4.74 9.54
C TYR A 145 -9.00 3.83 9.55
N ARG A 146 -8.89 2.61 10.08
CA ARG A 146 -10.02 1.68 10.23
C ARG A 146 -10.83 1.44 8.94
N ILE A 147 -10.19 1.55 7.78
CA ILE A 147 -10.86 1.42 6.47
C ILE A 147 -11.25 -0.04 6.25
N THR A 148 -10.38 -0.99 6.63
CA THR A 148 -10.68 -2.42 6.54
C THR A 148 -11.85 -2.77 7.45
N ARG A 149 -11.88 -2.26 8.69
CA ARG A 149 -13.02 -2.39 9.61
C ARG A 149 -14.33 -1.93 8.95
N ALA A 150 -14.35 -0.71 8.40
CA ALA A 150 -15.54 -0.18 7.74
C ALA A 150 -15.97 -1.02 6.51
N CYS A 151 -15.02 -1.54 5.73
CA CYS A 151 -15.33 -2.47 4.64
C CYS A 151 -15.95 -3.77 5.15
N LEU A 152 -15.47 -4.32 6.27
CA LEU A 152 -16.02 -5.54 6.88
C LEU A 152 -17.43 -5.34 7.42
N GLU A 153 -17.76 -4.16 7.93
CA GLU A 153 -19.14 -3.80 8.31
C GLU A 153 -20.08 -3.82 7.09
N VAL A 154 -19.62 -3.34 5.94
CA VAL A 154 -20.35 -3.45 4.67
C VAL A 154 -20.52 -4.92 4.25
N PHE A 155 -19.45 -5.72 4.26
CA PHE A 155 -19.54 -7.16 3.96
C PHE A 155 -20.56 -7.86 4.86
N LEU A 156 -20.53 -7.60 6.17
CA LEU A 156 -21.45 -8.16 7.16
C LEU A 156 -22.90 -7.74 6.88
N LYS A 157 -23.14 -6.44 6.63
CA LYS A 157 -24.47 -5.88 6.30
C LYS A 157 -25.14 -6.62 5.14
N TYR A 158 -24.36 -6.94 4.11
CA TYR A 158 -24.85 -7.63 2.91
C TYR A 158 -24.68 -9.15 2.96
N ARG A 159 -24.18 -9.71 4.08
CA ARG A 159 -23.82 -11.14 4.23
C ARG A 159 -22.98 -11.66 3.07
N HIS A 160 -22.09 -10.80 2.57
CA HIS A 160 -21.31 -11.06 1.38
C HIS A 160 -20.00 -11.77 1.76
N PRO A 161 -19.61 -12.85 1.07
CA PRO A 161 -18.39 -13.59 1.39
C PRO A 161 -17.14 -12.71 1.19
N VAL A 162 -16.21 -12.80 2.14
CA VAL A 162 -14.93 -12.09 2.11
C VAL A 162 -13.82 -13.01 2.60
N GLY A 163 -12.69 -13.00 1.91
CA GLY A 163 -11.44 -13.62 2.35
C GLY A 163 -10.43 -12.55 2.76
N ILE A 164 -9.50 -12.88 3.66
CA ILE A 164 -8.45 -11.96 4.11
C ILE A 164 -7.12 -12.71 4.13
N ILE A 165 -6.08 -12.06 3.60
CA ILE A 165 -4.69 -12.49 3.71
C ILE A 165 -3.96 -11.43 4.54
N THR A 166 -3.31 -11.81 5.62
CA THR A 166 -2.58 -10.85 6.47
C THR A 166 -1.37 -11.50 7.10
N LYS A 167 -0.41 -10.68 7.55
CA LYS A 167 0.83 -11.11 8.20
C LYS A 167 0.80 -10.93 9.71
#